data_AF-A0A962L3S6-F1
#
_entry.id   AF-A0A962L3S6-F1
#
_cell.length_a   1.000
_cell.length_b   1.000
_cell.length_c   1.000
_cell.angle_alpha   90.00
_cell.angle_beta   90.00
_cell.angle_gamma   90.00
#
_symmetry.space_group_name_H-M   'P 1'
#
loop_
_entity.id
_entity.type
_entity.pdbx_description
1 polymer ?
#
loop_
_entity_poly.entity_id
_entity_poly.type
_entity_poly.pdbx_seq_one_letter_code
_entity_poly.pdbx_strand_id
1 'polypeptide(L)'
;MSRYLVVLIACLFAASAAVAAPPLGVECQSPPPAHCAQGDCAEKMANRGNAVDPATGRAFFLDYPCDLKPGEDVVFILNIHGAGSIGNWQRHYFPAMDYKEKYRLVVATPTAEGMGSFGPGPGIRMWMADKDDQHLQNIVQLVFDSFGVEHIKSFWLAGHSQGGGTSHRLVCTPFFRDKVDGLLSLSGGRIGRADIVPRFGPPMPDGSPPPPRERRFPDGGLPDCDFSHIYETGQHEIVSLPETSPWAEKYACGARTEETITDDKPGWVYDSNRAGYPVWGREARPGTAVVYDYPGCKDSRIVADVVRIDKGHTEGLEPRVTQRILQLIVSAAGGKARAAAAE
;
A
#
# COMPACT_ATOMS: atom_id res chain seq x y z
N MET A 1 66.02 46.51 25.12
CA MET A 1 65.50 46.06 23.81
C MET A 1 64.92 44.68 24.00
N SER A 2 63.59 44.53 24.07
CA SER A 2 62.93 43.22 24.10
C SER A 2 61.61 43.37 23.35
N ARG A 3 61.45 42.65 22.24
CA ARG A 3 60.21 42.60 21.45
C ARG A 3 59.71 41.16 21.47
N TYR A 4 58.51 40.99 22.01
CA TYR A 4 57.82 39.72 22.16
C TYR A 4 57.29 39.20 20.82
N LEU A 5 57.47 37.90 20.62
CA LEU A 5 56.95 37.09 19.52
C LEU A 5 55.54 36.62 19.89
N VAL A 6 54.54 36.96 19.08
CA VAL A 6 53.17 36.42 19.21
C VAL A 6 52.99 35.35 18.15
N VAL A 7 52.73 34.11 18.59
CA VAL A 7 52.40 32.96 17.76
C VAL A 7 50.87 32.85 17.69
N LEU A 8 50.28 33.01 16.51
CA LEU A 8 48.88 32.69 16.26
C LEU A 8 48.73 31.21 15.92
N ILE A 9 47.98 30.48 16.75
CA ILE A 9 47.53 29.11 16.45
C ILE A 9 46.16 29.22 15.78
N ALA A 10 46.09 28.85 14.50
CA ALA A 10 44.84 28.70 13.77
C ALA A 10 44.32 27.26 13.93
N CYS A 11 43.27 27.07 14.73
CA CYS A 11 42.54 25.79 14.80
C CYS A 11 41.63 25.66 13.58
N LEU A 12 42.02 24.81 12.62
CA LEU A 12 41.15 24.31 11.55
C LEU A 12 40.24 23.23 12.13
N PHE A 13 38.98 23.56 12.42
CA PHE A 13 37.93 22.57 12.63
C PHE A 13 37.48 22.02 11.26
N ALA A 14 38.04 20.87 10.87
CA ALA A 14 37.45 20.07 9.81
C ALA A 14 36.25 19.32 10.40
N ALA A 15 35.04 19.84 10.18
CA ALA A 15 33.83 19.07 10.44
C ALA A 15 33.76 17.95 9.38
N SER A 16 34.15 16.73 9.75
CA SER A 16 33.79 15.55 8.97
C SER A 16 32.26 15.45 8.98
N ALA A 17 31.62 15.76 7.86
CA ALA A 17 30.24 15.37 7.65
C ALA A 17 30.21 13.84 7.67
N ALA A 18 29.78 13.26 8.79
CA ALA A 18 29.49 11.84 8.87
C ALA A 18 28.42 11.54 7.82
N VAL A 19 28.74 10.69 6.84
CA VAL A 19 27.75 10.15 5.92
C VAL A 19 26.78 9.35 6.77
N ALA A 20 25.53 9.82 6.89
CA ALA A 20 24.50 9.09 7.61
C ALA A 20 24.34 7.71 7.00
N ALA A 21 24.29 6.67 7.83
CA ALA A 21 24.04 5.31 7.36
C ALA A 21 22.66 5.26 6.64
N PRO A 22 22.53 4.48 5.57
CA PRO A 22 21.25 4.34 4.88
C PRO A 22 20.17 3.80 5.83
N PRO A 23 18.91 4.28 5.71
CA PRO A 23 17.79 3.76 6.50
C PRO A 23 17.71 2.23 6.46
N LEU A 24 17.73 1.60 7.63
CA LEU A 24 17.72 0.13 7.81
C LEU A 24 18.79 -0.63 7.02
N GLY A 25 19.93 0.01 6.69
CA GLY A 25 20.99 -0.62 5.91
C GLY A 25 20.65 -0.79 4.42
N VAL A 26 19.57 -0.16 3.94
CA VAL A 26 19.08 -0.29 2.56
C VAL A 26 19.62 0.84 1.71
N GLU A 27 20.56 0.54 0.81
CA GLU A 27 20.99 1.50 -0.20
C GLU A 27 19.85 1.87 -1.16
N CYS A 28 19.62 3.16 -1.38
CA CYS A 28 18.61 3.59 -2.34
C CYS A 28 19.09 3.38 -3.78
N GLN A 29 18.22 2.79 -4.61
CA GLN A 29 18.45 2.64 -6.05
C GLN A 29 17.18 2.99 -6.83
N SER A 30 17.38 3.43 -8.08
CA SER A 30 16.32 3.78 -9.04
C SER A 30 16.72 3.27 -10.44
N PRO A 31 16.03 2.25 -10.99
CA PRO A 31 14.94 1.48 -10.36
C PRO A 31 15.44 0.70 -9.13
N PRO A 32 14.58 0.48 -8.13
CA PRO A 32 14.98 -0.22 -6.91
C PRO A 32 15.25 -1.72 -7.16
N PRO A 33 15.99 -2.42 -6.28
CA PRO A 33 16.33 -3.82 -6.48
C PRO A 33 15.08 -4.71 -6.63
N ALA A 34 15.23 -5.79 -7.42
CA ALA A 34 14.16 -6.74 -7.72
C ALA A 34 12.86 -6.11 -8.30
N HIS A 35 12.98 -4.91 -8.84
CA HIS A 35 11.99 -4.32 -9.74
C HIS A 35 11.97 -5.07 -11.08
N CYS A 36 10.78 -5.26 -11.65
CA CYS A 36 10.61 -5.90 -12.94
C CYS A 36 11.08 -5.02 -14.09
N ALA A 37 11.87 -5.58 -14.98
CA ALA A 37 11.96 -5.14 -16.36
C ALA A 37 10.94 -5.87 -17.25
N GLN A 38 10.80 -5.41 -18.50
CA GLN A 38 9.90 -6.04 -19.45
C GLN A 38 10.27 -7.53 -19.63
N GLY A 39 9.37 -8.43 -19.21
CA GLY A 39 9.49 -9.88 -19.40
C GLY A 39 10.24 -10.66 -18.31
N ASP A 40 10.78 -10.02 -17.26
CA ASP A 40 11.58 -10.70 -16.23
C ASP A 40 10.87 -10.89 -14.87
N CYS A 41 9.63 -10.41 -14.75
CA CYS A 41 8.93 -10.36 -13.46
C CYS A 41 8.93 -11.70 -12.72
N ALA A 42 8.70 -12.80 -13.43
CA ALA A 42 8.60 -14.14 -12.84
C ALA A 42 9.83 -14.50 -11.99
N GLU A 43 11.04 -14.13 -12.44
CA GLU A 43 12.29 -14.41 -11.72
C GLU A 43 12.42 -13.58 -10.44
N LYS A 44 11.79 -12.39 -10.39
CA LYS A 44 11.83 -11.51 -9.24
C LYS A 44 10.80 -11.87 -8.17
N MET A 45 9.77 -12.66 -8.50
CA MET A 45 8.65 -13.00 -7.61
C MET A 45 9.02 -13.96 -6.46
N ALA A 46 10.27 -14.40 -6.35
CA ALA A 46 10.75 -15.15 -5.18
C ALA A 46 11.43 -14.26 -4.12
N ASN A 47 11.85 -13.05 -4.49
CA ASN A 47 12.56 -12.16 -3.57
C ASN A 47 11.60 -11.61 -2.51
N ARG A 48 12.02 -11.61 -1.24
CA ARG A 48 11.20 -11.25 -0.09
C ARG A 48 11.52 -9.88 0.50
N GLY A 49 12.66 -9.27 0.15
CA GLY A 49 13.02 -7.97 0.68
C GLY A 49 14.49 -7.61 0.58
N ASN A 50 14.76 -6.33 0.85
CA ASN A 50 16.09 -5.73 0.99
C ASN A 50 16.34 -5.21 2.42
N ALA A 51 15.31 -5.18 3.28
CA ALA A 51 15.39 -4.86 4.70
C ALA A 51 15.01 -6.09 5.55
N VAL A 52 15.37 -6.07 6.82
CA VAL A 52 15.07 -7.15 7.79
C VAL A 52 14.43 -6.55 9.04
N ASP A 53 13.33 -7.14 9.50
CA ASP A 53 12.84 -6.93 10.86
C ASP A 53 13.73 -7.70 11.84
N PRO A 54 14.56 -7.02 12.66
CA PRO A 54 15.54 -7.68 13.51
C PRO A 54 14.89 -8.51 14.63
N ALA A 55 13.64 -8.20 15.01
CA ALA A 55 12.94 -8.93 16.06
C ALA A 55 12.44 -10.31 15.58
N THR A 56 12.15 -10.45 14.28
CA THR A 56 11.60 -11.69 13.71
C THR A 56 12.53 -12.36 12.71
N GLY A 57 13.57 -11.67 12.25
CA GLY A 57 14.44 -12.10 11.15
C GLY A 57 13.77 -12.08 9.77
N ARG A 58 12.52 -11.58 9.67
CA ARG A 58 11.74 -11.60 8.42
C ARG A 58 12.17 -10.46 7.51
N ALA A 59 12.38 -10.78 6.24
CA ALA A 59 12.68 -9.78 5.21
C ALA A 59 11.42 -9.05 4.72
N PHE A 60 11.60 -7.79 4.34
CA PHE A 60 10.59 -6.98 3.65
C PHE A 60 11.26 -6.00 2.68
N PHE A 61 10.51 -5.49 1.70
CA PHE A 61 11.02 -4.42 0.85
C PHE A 61 10.84 -3.06 1.51
N LEU A 62 11.89 -2.26 1.54
CA LEU A 62 11.85 -0.84 1.82
C LEU A 62 12.23 -0.07 0.56
N ASP A 63 11.33 0.79 0.09
CA ASP A 63 11.56 1.75 -0.98
C ASP A 63 11.41 3.16 -0.43
N TYR A 64 12.38 4.03 -0.71
CA TYR A 64 12.34 5.44 -0.32
C TYR A 64 13.06 6.31 -1.37
N PRO A 65 12.86 7.64 -1.37
CA PRO A 65 13.45 8.54 -2.36
C PRO A 65 14.98 8.58 -2.22
N CYS A 66 15.71 8.48 -3.33
CA CYS A 66 17.17 8.45 -3.30
C CYS A 66 17.81 9.81 -3.07
N ASP A 67 17.07 10.89 -3.34
CA ASP A 67 17.46 12.27 -3.05
C ASP A 67 16.84 12.80 -1.75
N LEU A 68 16.28 11.93 -0.89
CA LEU A 68 15.65 12.33 0.37
C LEU A 68 16.66 13.05 1.26
N LYS A 69 16.35 14.29 1.66
CA LYS A 69 17.19 15.05 2.57
C LYS A 69 16.76 14.83 4.03
N PRO A 70 17.69 14.99 4.99
CA PRO A 70 17.34 14.95 6.40
C PRO A 70 16.21 15.92 6.74
N GLY A 71 15.18 15.41 7.42
CA GLY A 71 14.02 16.18 7.86
C GLY A 71 12.99 16.53 6.79
N GLU A 72 13.11 15.99 5.57
CA GLU A 72 12.04 16.10 4.58
C GLU A 72 10.82 15.24 4.98
N ASP A 73 9.64 15.84 4.87
CA ASP A 73 8.39 15.15 5.13
C ASP A 73 8.12 14.07 4.07
N VAL A 74 7.74 12.87 4.53
CA VAL A 74 7.44 11.70 3.68
C VAL A 74 6.04 11.17 3.93
N VAL A 75 5.46 10.54 2.92
CA VAL A 75 4.24 9.73 3.06
C VAL A 75 4.64 8.27 3.20
N PHE A 76 4.23 7.64 4.30
CA PHE A 76 4.50 6.23 4.55
C PHE A 76 3.33 5.35 4.09
N ILE A 77 3.63 4.31 3.32
CA ILE A 77 2.68 3.29 2.88
C ILE A 77 3.17 1.91 3.34
N LEU A 78 2.38 1.21 4.15
CA LEU A 78 2.56 -0.22 4.41
C LEU A 78 1.72 -1.01 3.40
N ASN A 79 2.38 -1.64 2.43
CA ASN A 79 1.79 -2.25 1.24
C ASN A 79 1.68 -3.78 1.39
N ILE A 80 0.46 -4.29 1.53
CA ILE A 80 0.17 -5.63 2.07
C ILE A 80 -0.40 -6.53 0.97
N HIS A 81 0.26 -7.66 0.70
CA HIS A 81 -0.12 -8.55 -0.41
C HIS A 81 -1.40 -9.36 -0.13
N GLY A 82 -2.07 -9.78 -1.21
CA GLY A 82 -3.20 -10.71 -1.17
C GLY A 82 -2.81 -12.16 -0.87
N ALA A 83 -3.80 -12.99 -0.53
CA ALA A 83 -3.58 -14.39 -0.19
C ALA A 83 -2.96 -15.20 -1.35
N GLY A 84 -2.04 -16.10 -1.02
CA GLY A 84 -1.29 -16.91 -1.98
C GLY A 84 -0.17 -16.17 -2.71
N SER A 85 0.01 -14.88 -2.43
CA SER A 85 1.05 -14.03 -3.04
C SER A 85 2.18 -13.72 -2.04
N ILE A 86 3.11 -12.84 -2.43
CA ILE A 86 4.21 -12.34 -1.58
C ILE A 86 4.40 -10.83 -1.72
N GLY A 87 5.27 -10.26 -0.90
CA GLY A 87 5.59 -8.82 -0.91
C GLY A 87 6.02 -8.30 -2.28
N ASN A 88 6.97 -8.95 -2.97
CA ASN A 88 7.41 -8.40 -4.27
C ASN A 88 6.32 -8.42 -5.35
N TRP A 89 5.39 -9.38 -5.30
CA TRP A 89 4.24 -9.35 -6.22
C TRP A 89 3.33 -8.17 -5.91
N GLN A 90 3.04 -7.90 -4.63
CA GLN A 90 2.25 -6.73 -4.23
C GLN A 90 2.91 -5.41 -4.59
N ARG A 91 4.23 -5.36 -4.43
CA ARG A 91 5.07 -4.21 -4.82
C ARG A 91 4.91 -3.86 -6.29
N HIS A 92 4.58 -4.82 -7.15
CA HIS A 92 4.32 -4.64 -8.57
C HIS A 92 2.83 -4.58 -8.93
N TYR A 93 1.95 -5.16 -8.10
CA TYR A 93 0.51 -5.03 -8.24
C TYR A 93 0.05 -3.59 -7.99
N PHE A 94 0.56 -2.99 -6.91
CA PHE A 94 0.43 -1.55 -6.63
C PHE A 94 1.83 -0.93 -6.58
N PRO A 95 2.36 -0.46 -7.72
CA PRO A 95 3.74 0.00 -7.85
C PRO A 95 3.94 1.42 -7.34
N ALA A 96 3.63 1.65 -6.05
CA ALA A 96 3.92 2.92 -5.38
C ALA A 96 5.42 3.27 -5.41
N MET A 97 6.29 2.26 -5.43
CA MET A 97 7.74 2.42 -5.57
C MET A 97 8.15 3.21 -6.82
N ASP A 98 7.39 3.13 -7.92
CA ASP A 98 7.70 3.81 -9.19
C ASP A 98 7.56 5.33 -9.08
N TYR A 99 6.87 5.78 -8.03
CA TYR A 99 6.57 7.19 -7.79
C TYR A 99 7.20 7.72 -6.49
N LYS A 100 8.04 6.93 -5.83
CA LYS A 100 8.63 7.27 -4.53
C LYS A 100 9.36 8.61 -4.57
N GLU A 101 10.12 8.88 -5.63
CA GLU A 101 10.84 10.14 -5.82
C GLU A 101 9.87 11.32 -5.96
N LYS A 102 8.89 11.18 -6.86
CA LYS A 102 7.93 12.23 -7.21
C LYS A 102 7.06 12.66 -6.04
N TYR A 103 6.67 11.70 -5.19
CA TYR A 103 5.69 11.92 -4.13
C TYR A 103 6.27 11.78 -2.71
N ARG A 104 7.60 11.68 -2.59
CA ARG A 104 8.31 11.50 -1.31
C ARG A 104 7.72 10.33 -0.50
N LEU A 105 7.60 9.17 -1.16
CA LEU A 105 7.00 7.99 -0.56
C LEU A 105 8.07 7.13 0.11
N VAL A 106 7.81 6.74 1.35
CA VAL A 106 8.43 5.56 1.96
C VAL A 106 7.43 4.42 1.85
N VAL A 107 7.81 3.31 1.23
CA VAL A 107 6.94 2.16 1.01
C VAL A 107 7.58 0.92 1.62
N ALA A 108 6.91 0.33 2.60
CA ALA A 108 7.31 -0.96 3.16
C ALA A 108 6.37 -2.06 2.62
N THR A 109 6.92 -3.09 1.99
CA THR A 109 6.14 -4.18 1.38
C THR A 109 6.58 -5.54 1.95
N PRO A 110 5.96 -6.02 3.04
CA PRO A 110 6.31 -7.28 3.68
C PRO A 110 5.66 -8.51 3.04
N THR A 111 6.10 -9.70 3.47
CA THR A 111 5.52 -11.00 3.10
C THR A 111 5.00 -11.72 4.34
N ALA A 112 3.73 -12.15 4.33
CA ALA A 112 3.11 -12.94 5.40
C ALA A 112 3.84 -14.26 5.62
N GLU A 113 3.84 -14.81 6.83
CA GLU A 113 4.27 -16.18 7.13
C GLU A 113 3.12 -17.08 7.56
N GLY A 114 1.94 -16.51 7.86
CA GLY A 114 0.75 -17.30 8.09
C GLY A 114 0.40 -18.20 6.91
N MET A 115 -0.25 -19.31 7.23
CA MET A 115 -0.73 -20.31 6.28
C MET A 115 -2.19 -20.60 6.63
N GLY A 116 -3.09 -20.40 5.67
CA GLY A 116 -4.53 -20.57 5.88
C GLY A 116 -5.23 -21.08 4.62
N SER A 117 -6.53 -21.34 4.68
CA SER A 117 -7.30 -21.74 3.50
C SER A 117 -8.67 -21.08 3.49
N PHE A 118 -9.15 -20.72 2.31
CA PHE A 118 -10.52 -20.24 2.08
C PHE A 118 -11.49 -21.37 1.66
N GLY A 119 -11.03 -22.62 1.66
CA GLY A 119 -11.82 -23.78 1.26
C GLY A 119 -11.12 -25.11 1.56
N PRO A 120 -11.62 -26.23 1.03
CA PRO A 120 -10.92 -27.51 1.12
C PRO A 120 -9.67 -27.45 0.24
N GLY A 121 -8.49 -27.71 0.80
CA GLY A 121 -7.23 -27.69 0.06
C GLY A 121 -6.00 -27.49 0.95
N PRO A 122 -4.79 -27.58 0.37
CA PRO A 122 -3.58 -27.19 1.09
C PRO A 122 -3.65 -25.70 1.45
N GLY A 123 -3.02 -25.33 2.57
CA GLY A 123 -2.94 -23.93 2.96
C GLY A 123 -2.21 -23.10 1.91
N ILE A 124 -2.61 -21.84 1.78
CA ILE A 124 -1.94 -20.79 1.02
C ILE A 124 -1.42 -19.72 1.99
N ARG A 125 -0.35 -19.02 1.57
CA ARG A 125 0.24 -17.94 2.35
C ARG A 125 -0.77 -16.84 2.59
N MET A 126 -1.00 -16.48 3.84
CA MET A 126 -2.06 -15.57 4.25
C MET A 126 -1.62 -14.81 5.49
N TRP A 127 -2.00 -13.53 5.60
CA TRP A 127 -1.81 -12.77 6.83
C TRP A 127 -2.69 -13.36 7.95
N MET A 128 -2.06 -13.78 9.04
CA MET A 128 -2.70 -14.34 10.23
C MET A 128 -2.33 -13.53 11.46
N ALA A 129 -3.31 -13.20 12.30
CA ALA A 129 -3.11 -12.28 13.42
C ALA A 129 -1.99 -12.73 14.37
N ASP A 130 -1.97 -14.01 14.74
CA ASP A 130 -1.00 -14.61 15.67
C ASP A 130 0.40 -14.80 15.06
N LYS A 131 0.55 -14.68 13.74
CA LYS A 131 1.82 -14.87 13.03
C LYS A 131 2.43 -13.58 12.53
N ASP A 132 1.60 -12.62 12.14
CA ASP A 132 2.02 -11.52 11.29
C ASP A 132 1.79 -10.13 11.88
N ASP A 133 0.83 -9.95 12.78
CA ASP A 133 0.48 -8.59 13.25
C ASP A 133 1.66 -7.92 13.96
N GLN A 134 2.39 -8.65 14.81
CA GLN A 134 3.57 -8.10 15.48
C GLN A 134 4.65 -7.69 14.48
N HIS A 135 4.86 -8.48 13.41
CA HIS A 135 5.82 -8.13 12.37
C HIS A 135 5.42 -6.85 11.61
N LEU A 136 4.12 -6.69 11.32
CA LEU A 136 3.60 -5.47 10.70
C LEU A 136 3.81 -4.25 11.61
N GLN A 137 3.57 -4.39 12.92
CA GLN A 137 3.83 -3.33 13.89
C GLN A 137 5.33 -3.00 14.00
N ASN A 138 6.19 -4.01 14.00
CA ASN A 138 7.65 -3.83 14.03
C ASN A 138 8.12 -3.01 12.82
N ILE A 139 7.62 -3.31 11.61
CA ILE A 139 7.98 -2.55 10.40
C ILE A 139 7.58 -1.08 10.51
N VAL A 140 6.38 -0.81 11.02
CA VAL A 140 5.92 0.58 11.24
C VAL A 140 6.88 1.30 12.18
N GLN A 141 7.26 0.66 13.29
CA GLN A 141 8.20 1.26 14.25
C GLN A 141 9.58 1.48 13.62
N LEU A 142 10.10 0.49 12.88
CA LEU A 142 11.38 0.60 12.18
C LEU A 142 11.41 1.77 11.19
N VAL A 143 10.31 2.00 10.46
CA VAL A 143 10.18 3.14 9.55
C VAL A 143 10.12 4.45 10.34
N PHE A 144 9.32 4.51 11.40
CA PHE A 144 9.23 5.72 12.23
C PHE A 144 10.58 6.08 12.86
N ASP A 145 11.32 5.09 13.36
CA ASP A 145 12.63 5.29 13.95
C ASP A 145 13.67 5.72 12.91
N SER A 146 13.60 5.18 11.69
CA SER A 146 14.60 5.44 10.64
C SER A 146 14.41 6.77 9.93
N PHE A 147 13.16 7.23 9.80
CA PHE A 147 12.82 8.45 9.05
C PHE A 147 12.40 9.61 9.96
N GLY A 148 12.20 9.37 11.25
CA GLY A 148 11.64 10.32 12.22
C GLY A 148 10.11 10.36 12.12
N VAL A 149 9.42 10.00 13.21
CA VAL A 149 7.95 10.00 13.26
C VAL A 149 7.37 11.39 13.01
N GLU A 150 8.08 12.44 13.44
CA GLU A 150 7.80 13.85 13.20
C GLU A 150 7.83 14.24 11.72
N HIS A 151 8.51 13.46 10.87
CA HIS A 151 8.61 13.64 9.43
C HIS A 151 7.65 12.75 8.64
N ILE A 152 6.87 11.88 9.29
CA ILE A 152 5.81 11.10 8.64
C ILE A 152 4.58 11.99 8.43
N LYS A 153 4.43 12.58 7.24
CA LYS A 153 3.30 13.47 6.90
C LYS A 153 1.98 12.74 7.07
N SER A 154 1.88 11.56 6.47
CA SER A 154 0.73 10.69 6.61
C SER A 154 1.14 9.23 6.52
N PHE A 155 0.47 8.36 7.26
CA PHE A 155 0.67 6.93 7.22
C PHE A 155 -0.57 6.20 6.68
N TRP A 156 -0.38 5.36 5.68
CA TRP A 156 -1.41 4.59 5.01
C TRP A 156 -1.19 3.08 5.11
N LEU A 157 -2.27 2.35 5.36
CA LEU A 157 -2.34 0.91 5.07
C LEU A 157 -2.88 0.73 3.66
N ALA A 158 -2.11 0.09 2.78
CA ALA A 158 -2.54 -0.31 1.46
C ALA A 158 -2.54 -1.83 1.36
N GLY A 159 -3.60 -2.43 0.83
CA GLY A 159 -3.65 -3.89 0.77
C GLY A 159 -4.50 -4.44 -0.36
N HIS A 160 -3.97 -5.46 -1.05
CA HIS A 160 -4.70 -6.19 -2.08
C HIS A 160 -5.47 -7.37 -1.49
N SER A 161 -6.72 -7.56 -1.90
CA SER A 161 -7.49 -8.78 -1.58
C SER A 161 -7.51 -9.04 -0.06
N GLN A 162 -7.05 -10.22 0.38
CA GLN A 162 -6.88 -10.53 1.80
C GLN A 162 -5.98 -9.53 2.54
N GLY A 163 -4.97 -8.96 1.88
CA GLY A 163 -4.14 -7.89 2.43
C GLY A 163 -4.95 -6.64 2.75
N GLY A 164 -5.92 -6.28 1.91
CA GLY A 164 -6.88 -5.20 2.21
C GLY A 164 -7.84 -5.57 3.35
N GLY A 165 -8.30 -6.83 3.39
CA GLY A 165 -9.04 -7.34 4.55
C GLY A 165 -8.23 -7.30 5.86
N THR A 166 -6.93 -7.54 5.78
CA THR A 166 -6.00 -7.37 6.89
C THR A 166 -5.86 -5.90 7.29
N SER A 167 -5.76 -4.97 6.32
CA SER A 167 -5.79 -3.53 6.60
C SER A 167 -7.06 -3.12 7.35
N HIS A 168 -8.24 -3.60 6.93
CA HIS A 168 -9.52 -3.35 7.62
C HIS A 168 -9.52 -3.89 9.05
N ARG A 169 -8.97 -5.09 9.26
CA ARG A 169 -8.84 -5.68 10.61
C ARG A 169 -7.91 -4.87 11.51
N LEU A 170 -6.88 -4.25 10.96
CA LEU A 170 -5.83 -3.57 11.72
C LEU A 170 -6.14 -2.10 12.00
N VAL A 171 -6.79 -1.38 11.09
CA VAL A 171 -6.85 0.09 11.10
C VAL A 171 -7.39 0.70 12.39
N CYS A 172 -8.35 0.04 13.06
CA CYS A 172 -8.93 0.51 14.33
C CYS A 172 -8.39 -0.21 15.59
N THR A 173 -7.37 -1.05 15.46
CA THR A 173 -6.73 -1.66 16.64
C THR A 173 -5.96 -0.62 17.45
N PRO A 174 -5.69 -0.87 18.75
CA PRO A 174 -5.00 0.08 19.61
C PRO A 174 -3.66 0.60 19.06
N PHE A 175 -2.91 -0.24 18.35
CA PHE A 175 -1.64 0.17 17.77
C PHE A 175 -1.83 1.18 16.62
N PHE A 176 -2.76 0.91 15.71
CA PHE A 176 -2.89 1.62 14.43
C PHE A 176 -3.87 2.80 14.45
N ARG A 177 -4.91 2.75 15.29
CA ARG A 177 -6.02 3.73 15.25
C ARG A 177 -5.56 5.19 15.37
N ASP A 178 -4.51 5.43 16.14
CA ASP A 178 -3.97 6.77 16.41
C ASP A 178 -2.73 7.08 15.54
N LYS A 179 -2.39 6.20 14.59
CA LYS A 179 -1.23 6.37 13.67
C LYS A 179 -1.62 6.42 12.21
N VAL A 180 -2.65 5.66 11.80
CA VAL A 180 -3.04 5.51 10.40
C VAL A 180 -4.00 6.62 9.99
N ASP A 181 -3.58 7.39 8.99
CA ASP A 181 -4.36 8.48 8.39
C ASP A 181 -5.32 7.98 7.31
N GLY A 182 -4.98 6.88 6.62
CA GLY A 182 -5.84 6.32 5.60
C GLY A 182 -5.65 4.84 5.28
N LEU A 183 -6.67 4.27 4.63
CA LEU A 183 -6.74 2.89 4.18
C LEU A 183 -7.05 2.86 2.68
N LEU A 184 -6.12 2.30 1.90
CA LEU A 184 -6.30 1.96 0.50
C LEU A 184 -6.62 0.46 0.39
N SER A 185 -7.89 0.14 0.10
CA SER A 185 -8.35 -1.23 -0.09
C SER A 185 -8.39 -1.55 -1.59
N LEU A 186 -7.43 -2.31 -2.06
CA LEU A 186 -7.34 -2.76 -3.45
C LEU A 186 -8.04 -4.11 -3.56
N SER A 187 -9.31 -4.11 -3.94
CA SER A 187 -10.14 -5.32 -4.01
C SER A 187 -10.23 -6.09 -2.69
N GLY A 188 -9.99 -5.41 -1.56
CA GLY A 188 -10.02 -5.97 -0.20
C GLY A 188 -11.32 -5.69 0.55
N GLY A 189 -12.28 -5.05 -0.10
CA GLY A 189 -13.58 -4.65 0.46
C GLY A 189 -13.71 -3.14 0.65
N ARG A 190 -14.91 -2.64 0.38
CA ARG A 190 -15.32 -1.23 0.52
C ARG A 190 -16.02 -1.00 1.85
N ILE A 191 -15.78 0.13 2.51
CA ILE A 191 -16.64 0.58 3.63
C ILE A 191 -18.04 0.92 3.08
N GLY A 192 -19.08 0.33 3.67
CA GLY A 192 -20.44 0.40 3.10
C GLY A 192 -20.73 -0.63 2.01
N ARG A 193 -19.76 -1.52 1.75
CA ARG A 193 -19.81 -2.66 0.83
C ARG A 193 -20.05 -2.29 -0.63
N ALA A 194 -19.59 -3.17 -1.52
CA ALA A 194 -20.03 -3.26 -2.90
C ALA A 194 -20.28 -4.76 -3.12
N ASP A 195 -21.42 -5.11 -3.71
CA ASP A 195 -21.79 -6.52 -3.85
C ASP A 195 -20.81 -7.21 -4.79
N ILE A 196 -20.19 -8.29 -4.31
CA ILE A 196 -19.24 -9.09 -5.09
C ILE A 196 -20.02 -10.05 -5.99
N VAL A 197 -19.55 -10.27 -7.22
CA VAL A 197 -20.20 -11.21 -8.14
C VAL A 197 -20.24 -12.64 -7.55
N PRO A 198 -21.30 -13.43 -7.78
CA PRO A 198 -21.45 -14.75 -7.16
C PRO A 198 -20.31 -15.72 -7.45
N ARG A 199 -19.66 -15.59 -8.62
CA ARG A 199 -18.55 -16.45 -9.07
C ARG A 199 -17.18 -15.81 -8.87
N PHE A 200 -17.05 -14.94 -7.88
CA PHE A 200 -15.74 -14.43 -7.51
C PHE A 200 -14.86 -15.54 -6.97
N GLY A 201 -13.58 -15.52 -7.34
CA GLY A 201 -12.57 -16.47 -6.93
C GLY A 201 -11.71 -16.96 -8.09
N PRO A 202 -10.64 -17.71 -7.80
CA PRO A 202 -9.82 -18.30 -8.85
C PRO A 202 -10.64 -19.25 -9.72
N PRO A 203 -10.31 -19.37 -11.02
CA PRO A 203 -10.93 -20.39 -11.86
C PRO A 203 -10.62 -21.80 -11.35
N MET A 204 -11.46 -22.74 -11.79
CA MET A 204 -11.22 -24.17 -11.62
C MET A 204 -9.99 -24.61 -12.43
N PRO A 205 -9.39 -25.79 -12.16
CA PRO A 205 -8.20 -26.26 -12.90
C PRO A 205 -8.38 -26.38 -14.41
N ASP A 206 -9.62 -26.53 -14.89
CA ASP A 206 -9.97 -26.56 -16.32
C ASP A 206 -10.14 -25.15 -16.93
N GLY A 207 -9.87 -24.09 -16.16
CA GLY A 207 -10.05 -22.69 -16.54
C GLY A 207 -11.47 -22.17 -16.42
N SER A 208 -12.45 -23.01 -16.05
CA SER A 208 -13.84 -22.59 -15.92
C SER A 208 -14.07 -21.70 -14.68
N PRO A 209 -15.09 -20.83 -14.68
CA PRO A 209 -15.46 -20.05 -13.51
C PRO A 209 -15.78 -20.94 -12.29
N PRO A 210 -15.47 -20.50 -11.06
CA PRO A 210 -15.83 -21.27 -9.88
C PRO A 210 -17.36 -21.38 -9.73
N PRO A 211 -17.87 -22.37 -8.97
CA PRO A 211 -19.28 -22.44 -8.62
C PRO A 211 -19.76 -21.15 -7.94
N PRO A 212 -21.00 -20.71 -8.20
CA PRO A 212 -21.51 -19.50 -7.58
C PRO A 212 -21.68 -19.72 -6.07
N ARG A 213 -21.37 -18.70 -5.26
CA ARG A 213 -21.53 -18.74 -3.81
C ARG A 213 -22.21 -17.46 -3.34
N GLU A 214 -23.18 -17.60 -2.43
CA GLU A 214 -23.64 -16.45 -1.66
C GLU A 214 -22.54 -16.03 -0.69
N ARG A 215 -21.90 -14.89 -0.98
CA ARG A 215 -20.91 -14.29 -0.09
C ARG A 215 -21.60 -13.33 0.86
N ARG A 216 -22.18 -13.86 1.92
CA ARG A 216 -22.62 -13.04 3.05
C ARG A 216 -21.41 -12.76 3.94
N PHE A 217 -20.68 -11.69 3.64
CA PHE A 217 -19.84 -11.10 4.66
C PHE A 217 -20.76 -10.57 5.76
N PRO A 218 -20.45 -10.78 7.05
CA PRO A 218 -21.15 -10.07 8.12
C PRO A 218 -21.06 -8.57 7.84
N ASP A 219 -22.16 -7.83 7.99
CA ASP A 219 -22.10 -6.37 8.08
C ASP A 219 -21.39 -6.06 9.40
N GLY A 220 -20.05 -6.00 9.37
CA GLY A 220 -19.21 -5.73 10.54
C GLY A 220 -19.38 -4.34 11.13
N GLY A 221 -20.49 -3.65 10.82
CA GLY A 221 -20.71 -2.24 11.11
C GLY A 221 -19.79 -1.32 10.32
N LEU A 222 -19.98 -0.02 10.51
CA LEU A 222 -18.98 0.95 10.11
C LEU A 222 -17.85 0.96 11.14
N PRO A 223 -16.59 1.15 10.72
CA PRO A 223 -15.47 1.28 11.65
C PRO A 223 -15.68 2.42 12.66
N ASP A 224 -15.26 2.18 13.91
CA ASP A 224 -15.44 3.09 15.05
C ASP A 224 -14.31 4.12 15.20
N CYS A 225 -13.19 3.94 14.51
CA CYS A 225 -12.11 4.91 14.41
C CYS A 225 -12.21 5.77 13.14
N ASP A 226 -11.41 6.84 13.06
CA ASP A 226 -11.46 7.79 11.95
C ASP A 226 -10.29 7.65 10.99
N PHE A 227 -10.53 7.56 9.68
CA PHE A 227 -9.47 7.48 8.67
C PHE A 227 -10.00 7.82 7.27
N SER A 228 -9.12 8.24 6.38
CA SER A 228 -9.42 8.40 4.95
C SER A 228 -9.55 7.02 4.27
N HIS A 229 -10.47 6.84 3.33
CA HIS A 229 -10.66 5.56 2.66
C HIS A 229 -10.66 5.70 1.14
N ILE A 230 -9.83 4.90 0.48
CA ILE A 230 -9.87 4.72 -0.96
C ILE A 230 -10.17 3.24 -1.22
N TYR A 231 -11.22 2.96 -1.96
CA TYR A 231 -11.53 1.61 -2.44
C TYR A 231 -11.21 1.53 -3.93
N GLU A 232 -10.46 0.52 -4.33
CA GLU A 232 -10.20 0.21 -5.74
C GLU A 232 -10.70 -1.19 -6.05
N THR A 233 -11.25 -1.41 -7.25
CA THR A 233 -11.66 -2.73 -7.70
C THR A 233 -11.74 -2.82 -9.22
N GLY A 234 -11.54 -4.01 -9.77
CA GLY A 234 -11.91 -4.35 -11.13
C GLY A 234 -13.43 -4.45 -11.29
N GLN A 235 -13.94 -3.92 -12.40
CA GLN A 235 -15.37 -3.94 -12.73
C GLN A 235 -15.98 -5.35 -12.68
N HIS A 236 -15.23 -6.38 -13.08
CA HIS A 236 -15.74 -7.76 -13.10
C HIS A 236 -15.90 -8.37 -11.70
N GLU A 237 -15.33 -7.76 -10.66
CA GLU A 237 -15.38 -8.29 -9.30
C GLU A 237 -16.69 -8.01 -8.59
N ILE A 238 -17.39 -6.95 -8.99
CA ILE A 238 -18.59 -6.44 -8.32
C ILE A 238 -19.80 -6.51 -9.25
N VAL A 239 -20.99 -6.65 -8.66
CA VAL A 239 -22.26 -6.53 -9.37
C VAL A 239 -22.47 -5.08 -9.80
N SER A 240 -22.26 -4.15 -8.87
CA SER A 240 -22.27 -2.70 -9.11
C SER A 240 -21.57 -1.97 -7.96
N LEU A 241 -21.07 -0.77 -8.24
CA LEU A 241 -20.60 0.14 -7.20
C LEU A 241 -21.81 0.92 -6.66
N PRO A 242 -22.06 0.96 -5.34
CA PRO A 242 -23.14 1.77 -4.80
C PRO A 242 -23.00 3.26 -5.16
N GLU A 243 -24.14 3.93 -5.36
CA GLU A 243 -24.17 5.36 -5.69
C GLU A 243 -23.74 6.24 -4.50
N THR A 244 -23.94 5.77 -3.28
CA THR A 244 -23.59 6.48 -2.05
C THR A 244 -22.47 5.78 -1.28
N SER A 245 -21.87 6.52 -0.35
CA SER A 245 -20.85 6.01 0.57
C SER A 245 -21.24 6.40 1.99
N PRO A 246 -21.53 5.45 2.89
CA PRO A 246 -21.77 5.79 4.29
C PRO A 246 -20.52 6.38 4.96
N TRP A 247 -19.33 6.15 4.40
CA TRP A 247 -18.10 6.80 4.84
C TRP A 247 -18.05 8.26 4.42
N ALA A 248 -18.55 8.58 3.22
CA ALA A 248 -18.72 9.97 2.78
C ALA A 248 -19.77 10.70 3.63
N GLU A 249 -20.88 10.02 3.96
CA GLU A 249 -21.91 10.53 4.87
C GLU A 249 -21.33 10.82 6.27
N LYS A 250 -20.55 9.89 6.85
CA LYS A 250 -19.87 10.06 8.15
C LYS A 250 -19.05 11.35 8.18
N TYR A 251 -18.37 11.68 7.08
CA TYR A 251 -17.53 12.88 7.00
C TYR A 251 -18.19 14.06 6.30
N ALA A 252 -19.51 14.04 6.11
CA ALA A 252 -20.26 15.12 5.48
C ALA A 252 -19.62 15.62 4.16
N CYS A 253 -19.10 14.69 3.36
CA CYS A 253 -18.50 15.02 2.06
C CYS A 253 -19.56 15.56 1.10
N GLY A 254 -19.10 16.30 0.09
CA GLY A 254 -19.91 16.77 -1.02
C GLY A 254 -20.36 15.64 -1.95
N ALA A 255 -21.16 16.02 -2.95
CA ALA A 255 -21.66 15.10 -3.96
C ALA A 255 -20.51 14.45 -4.74
N ARG A 256 -20.68 13.16 -5.03
CA ARG A 256 -19.71 12.35 -5.79
C ARG A 256 -19.44 12.99 -7.15
N THR A 257 -18.17 13.12 -7.48
CA THR A 257 -17.67 13.57 -8.79
C THR A 257 -17.01 12.40 -9.52
N GLU A 258 -16.96 12.47 -10.85
CA GLU A 258 -16.44 11.40 -11.69
C GLU A 258 -15.26 11.90 -12.54
N GLU A 259 -14.19 11.12 -12.58
CA GLU A 259 -13.02 11.34 -13.43
C GLU A 259 -12.64 10.04 -14.15
N THR A 260 -12.49 10.10 -15.47
CA THR A 260 -12.01 8.96 -16.27
C THR A 260 -10.52 9.05 -16.51
N ILE A 261 -9.80 7.96 -16.24
CA ILE A 261 -8.36 7.79 -16.50
C ILE A 261 -8.18 6.79 -17.61
N THR A 262 -7.38 7.12 -18.62
CA THR A 262 -6.96 6.17 -19.67
C THR A 262 -5.47 5.92 -19.56
N ASP A 263 -5.11 4.64 -19.42
CA ASP A 263 -3.75 4.12 -19.44
C ASP A 263 -3.45 3.43 -20.77
N ASP A 264 -2.31 3.79 -21.35
CA ASP A 264 -1.74 3.18 -22.56
C ASP A 264 -0.75 2.06 -22.26
N LYS A 265 -0.45 1.84 -20.98
CA LYS A 265 0.48 0.81 -20.49
C LYS A 265 -0.22 -0.17 -19.55
N PRO A 266 0.15 -1.46 -19.58
CA PRO A 266 -0.32 -2.42 -18.59
C PRO A 266 0.31 -2.16 -17.21
N GLY A 267 -0.27 -2.76 -16.18
CA GLY A 267 0.44 -3.00 -14.92
C GLY A 267 1.53 -4.07 -15.06
N TRP A 268 2.33 -4.26 -14.01
CA TRP A 268 3.52 -5.12 -14.06
C TRP A 268 3.24 -6.61 -13.95
N VAL A 269 2.27 -6.99 -13.12
CA VAL A 269 2.03 -8.39 -12.75
C VAL A 269 0.57 -8.78 -12.96
N TYR A 270 0.37 -10.08 -13.05
CA TYR A 270 -0.93 -10.71 -12.96
C TYR A 270 -0.76 -12.12 -12.37
N ASP A 271 -1.85 -12.83 -12.07
CA ASP A 271 -1.77 -14.23 -11.64
C ASP A 271 -1.55 -15.15 -12.84
N SER A 272 -0.29 -15.29 -13.27
CA SER A 272 0.08 -16.09 -14.45
C SER A 272 -0.29 -17.57 -14.36
N ASN A 273 -0.55 -18.09 -13.15
CA ASN A 273 -0.90 -19.49 -12.95
C ASN A 273 -2.39 -19.77 -13.13
N ARG A 274 -3.24 -18.74 -12.97
CA ARG A 274 -4.71 -18.89 -12.92
C ARG A 274 -5.45 -17.82 -13.72
N ALA A 275 -4.75 -17.10 -14.60
CA ALA A 275 -5.34 -16.08 -15.46
C ALA A 275 -6.29 -16.69 -16.52
N GLY A 276 -7.15 -15.84 -17.09
CA GLY A 276 -7.98 -16.15 -18.26
C GLY A 276 -9.47 -16.03 -18.00
N TYR A 277 -9.89 -16.09 -16.73
CA TYR A 277 -11.26 -15.83 -16.30
C TYR A 277 -11.44 -14.36 -15.89
N PRO A 278 -12.33 -13.57 -16.53
CA PRO A 278 -12.42 -12.12 -16.34
C PRO A 278 -12.54 -11.62 -14.90
N VAL A 279 -13.28 -12.33 -14.03
CA VAL A 279 -13.46 -11.92 -12.63
C VAL A 279 -12.17 -12.10 -11.83
N TRP A 280 -11.45 -13.20 -12.04
CA TRP A 280 -10.18 -13.44 -11.35
C TRP A 280 -9.05 -12.57 -11.91
N GLY A 281 -9.09 -12.29 -13.21
CA GLY A 281 -8.09 -11.48 -13.90
C GLY A 281 -7.56 -12.16 -15.14
N ARG A 282 -7.08 -11.33 -16.06
CA ARG A 282 -6.41 -11.72 -17.30
C ARG A 282 -4.95 -11.23 -17.25
N GLU A 283 -4.23 -11.38 -18.36
CA GLU A 283 -2.93 -10.73 -18.51
C GLU A 283 -3.08 -9.22 -18.30
N ALA A 284 -2.12 -8.62 -17.59
CA ALA A 284 -2.11 -7.19 -17.38
C ALA A 284 -2.07 -6.46 -18.72
N ARG A 285 -2.95 -5.48 -18.90
CA ARG A 285 -3.18 -4.79 -20.17
C ARG A 285 -3.48 -3.31 -19.95
N PRO A 286 -3.28 -2.44 -20.95
CA PRO A 286 -3.80 -1.07 -20.91
C PRO A 286 -5.32 -1.04 -20.69
N GLY A 287 -5.86 0.11 -20.29
CA GLY A 287 -7.29 0.19 -20.01
C GLY A 287 -7.75 1.55 -19.47
N THR A 288 -8.99 1.56 -19.01
CA THR A 288 -9.63 2.74 -18.45
C THR A 288 -10.05 2.46 -17.02
N ALA A 289 -9.96 3.46 -16.15
CA ALA A 289 -10.59 3.44 -14.84
C ALA A 289 -11.46 4.68 -14.65
N VAL A 290 -12.47 4.55 -13.79
CA VAL A 290 -13.31 5.65 -13.34
C VAL A 290 -13.06 5.87 -11.86
N VAL A 291 -12.67 7.09 -11.50
CA VAL A 291 -12.50 7.55 -10.12
C VAL A 291 -13.74 8.32 -9.73
N TYR A 292 -14.34 7.89 -8.63
CA TYR A 292 -15.46 8.55 -7.98
C TYR A 292 -14.97 9.19 -6.68
N ASP A 293 -14.77 10.51 -6.70
CA ASP A 293 -14.27 11.29 -5.56
C ASP A 293 -15.43 11.96 -4.82
N TYR A 294 -15.42 11.92 -3.49
CA TYR A 294 -16.37 12.62 -2.63
C TYR A 294 -15.66 13.84 -2.01
N PRO A 295 -15.72 15.02 -2.64
CA PRO A 295 -14.88 16.16 -2.28
C PRO A 295 -15.32 16.82 -0.97
N GLY A 296 -14.43 17.60 -0.36
CA GLY A 296 -14.80 18.50 0.73
C GLY A 296 -15.26 17.81 2.03
N CYS A 297 -14.78 16.59 2.27
CA CYS A 297 -15.03 15.89 3.53
C CYS A 297 -14.45 16.66 4.73
N LYS A 298 -15.10 16.48 5.88
CA LYS A 298 -14.65 16.98 7.18
C LYS A 298 -13.20 16.58 7.46
N ASP A 299 -12.45 17.48 8.10
CA ASP A 299 -11.05 17.32 8.48
C ASP A 299 -10.13 16.98 7.28
N SER A 300 -10.54 17.37 6.07
CA SER A 300 -9.85 17.06 4.80
C SER A 300 -9.61 15.56 4.60
N ARG A 301 -10.54 14.72 5.09
CA ARG A 301 -10.54 13.27 4.84
C ARG A 301 -10.68 13.01 3.34
N ILE A 302 -10.08 11.91 2.88
CA ILE A 302 -10.24 11.45 1.51
C ILE A 302 -11.22 10.29 1.51
N VAL A 303 -12.25 10.37 0.67
CA VAL A 303 -13.17 9.26 0.40
C VAL A 303 -13.29 9.13 -1.11
N ALA A 304 -12.87 7.99 -1.65
CA ALA A 304 -12.93 7.75 -3.09
C ALA A 304 -13.14 6.27 -3.43
N ASP A 305 -13.80 6.01 -4.55
CA ASP A 305 -13.92 4.70 -5.16
C ASP A 305 -13.24 4.72 -6.54
N VAL A 306 -12.48 3.69 -6.91
CA VAL A 306 -11.80 3.56 -8.20
C VAL A 306 -12.23 2.25 -8.84
N VAL A 307 -12.91 2.33 -9.99
CA VAL A 307 -13.37 1.16 -10.72
C VAL A 307 -12.57 1.02 -12.00
N ARG A 308 -11.78 -0.04 -12.12
CA ARG A 308 -11.03 -0.34 -13.34
C ARG A 308 -11.92 -1.10 -14.32
N ILE A 309 -12.19 -0.50 -15.46
CA ILE A 309 -13.17 -0.96 -16.45
C ILE A 309 -12.63 -2.19 -17.19
N ASP A 310 -13.49 -3.22 -17.30
CA ASP A 310 -13.18 -4.52 -17.90
C ASP A 310 -11.98 -5.25 -17.23
N LYS A 311 -11.67 -4.91 -15.97
CA LYS A 311 -10.61 -5.53 -15.18
C LYS A 311 -11.13 -6.52 -14.14
N GLY A 312 -10.29 -7.51 -13.83
CA GLY A 312 -10.51 -8.47 -12.75
C GLY A 312 -9.53 -8.33 -11.59
N HIS A 313 -9.67 -9.26 -10.64
CA HIS A 313 -9.05 -9.21 -9.31
C HIS A 313 -7.52 -9.16 -9.27
N THR A 314 -6.84 -9.79 -10.22
CA THR A 314 -5.38 -10.02 -10.13
C THR A 314 -4.58 -9.26 -11.18
N GLU A 315 -5.22 -8.45 -12.04
CA GLU A 315 -4.50 -7.59 -12.99
C GLU A 315 -3.81 -6.47 -12.22
N GLY A 316 -2.48 -6.36 -12.27
CA GLY A 316 -1.74 -5.27 -11.62
C GLY A 316 -2.22 -3.90 -12.11
N LEU A 317 -2.17 -2.89 -11.23
CA LEU A 317 -2.65 -1.55 -11.52
C LEU A 317 -1.81 -0.89 -12.61
N GLU A 318 -2.48 -0.19 -13.51
CA GLU A 318 -1.85 0.58 -14.56
C GLU A 318 -1.14 1.82 -14.00
N PRO A 319 -0.14 2.38 -14.71
CA PRO A 319 0.67 3.48 -14.18
C PRO A 319 -0.12 4.75 -13.84
N ARG A 320 -1.04 5.24 -14.68
CA ARG A 320 -1.77 6.49 -14.43
C ARG A 320 -2.87 6.29 -13.37
N VAL A 321 -3.53 5.13 -13.34
CA VAL A 321 -4.42 4.74 -12.24
C VAL A 321 -3.65 4.72 -10.91
N THR A 322 -2.50 4.05 -10.87
CA THR A 322 -1.60 4.05 -9.70
C THR A 322 -1.25 5.48 -9.28
N GLN A 323 -0.84 6.32 -10.24
CA GLN A 323 -0.47 7.69 -9.97
C GLN A 323 -1.63 8.51 -9.39
N ARG A 324 -2.85 8.33 -9.89
CA ARG A 324 -4.02 9.07 -9.39
C ARG A 324 -4.40 8.65 -7.97
N ILE A 325 -4.33 7.36 -7.66
CA ILE A 325 -4.51 6.88 -6.29
C ILE A 325 -3.45 7.49 -5.36
N LEU A 326 -2.19 7.57 -5.80
CA LEU A 326 -1.14 8.22 -5.02
C LEU A 326 -1.38 9.72 -4.85
N GLN A 327 -1.92 10.42 -5.85
CA GLN A 327 -2.32 11.83 -5.72
C GLN A 327 -3.39 12.02 -4.63
N LEU A 328 -4.36 11.11 -4.53
CA LEU A 328 -5.34 11.11 -3.43
C LEU A 328 -4.64 10.89 -2.09
N ILE A 329 -3.78 9.87 -1.99
CA ILE A 329 -3.03 9.54 -0.77
C ILE A 329 -2.21 10.74 -0.27
N VAL A 330 -1.43 11.38 -1.14
CA VAL A 330 -0.55 12.49 -0.75
C VAL A 330 -1.31 13.78 -0.47
N SER A 331 -2.55 13.91 -0.95
CA SER A 331 -3.42 15.06 -0.68
C SER A 331 -4.02 15.06 0.72
N ALA A 332 -4.01 13.92 1.42
CA ALA A 332 -4.50 13.85 2.78
C ALA A 332 -3.70 14.76 3.72
N ALA A 333 -4.41 15.37 4.67
CA ALA A 333 -3.80 16.23 5.69
C ALA A 333 -2.78 15.45 6.54
N GLY A 334 -3.12 14.24 6.95
CA GLY A 334 -2.26 13.36 7.72
C GLY A 334 -2.05 13.82 9.17
N GLY A 335 -0.94 13.39 9.77
CA GLY A 335 -0.44 13.90 11.05
C GLY A 335 -0.75 13.05 12.28
N LYS A 336 -1.53 11.95 12.16
CA LYS A 336 -1.86 11.11 13.31
C LYS A 336 -0.63 10.53 14.02
N ALA A 337 0.29 9.94 13.26
CA ALA A 337 1.52 9.38 13.83
C ALA A 337 2.34 10.43 14.59
N ARG A 338 2.40 11.67 14.09
CA ARG A 338 3.09 12.79 14.75
C ARG A 338 2.41 13.16 16.06
N ALA A 339 1.08 13.28 16.04
CA ALA A 339 0.30 13.63 17.23
C ALA A 339 0.47 12.56 18.31
N ALA A 340 0.36 11.28 17.96
CA ALA A 340 0.52 10.17 18.90
C ALA A 340 1.94 10.04 19.48
N ALA A 341 2.96 10.59 18.84
CA ALA A 341 4.33 10.62 19.35
C ALA A 341 4.63 11.84 20.26
N ALA A 342 3.76 12.85 20.23
CA ALA A 342 3.88 14.06 21.05
C ALA A 342 3.13 13.97 22.40
N GLU A 343 2.30 12.95 22.58
CA GLU A 343 1.60 12.60 23.83
C GLU A 343 2.47 11.72 24.74
#